data_AF-A0A957YZ54-F1
#
_entry.id   AF-A0A957YZ54-F1
#
_cell.length_a   1.000
_cell.length_b   1.000
_cell.length_c   1.000
_cell.angle_alpha   90.00
_cell.angle_beta   90.00
_cell.angle_gamma   90.00
#
_symmetry.space_group_name_H-M   'P 1'
#
loop_
_entity.id
_entity.type
_entity.pdbx_description
1 polymer ?
#
loop_
_entity_poly.entity_id
_entity_poly.type
_entity_poly.pdbx_seq_one_letter_code
_entity_poly.pdbx_strand_id
1 'polypeptide(L)'
;MQPTDEMLISQICAQDEVAFATLFARYRSAMTRHIEKTVRDAVVTEDLVQELFLRVWTHAAQWDNRGSVRAWLYRIGTNLTLNHLR
;
A
#
# COMPACT_ATOMS: atom_id res chain seq x y z
N MET A 1 17.34 2.56 14.90
CA MET A 1 16.11 1.75 14.96
C MET A 1 15.34 1.96 13.66
N GLN A 2 14.73 0.93 13.07
CA GLN A 2 13.85 1.14 11.93
C GLN A 2 12.53 1.78 12.39
N PRO A 3 11.96 2.74 11.63
CA PRO A 3 10.68 3.35 11.97
C PRO A 3 9.55 2.31 11.90
N THR A 4 8.57 2.45 12.79
CA THR A 4 7.35 1.65 12.73
C THR A 4 6.50 2.07 11.54
N ASP A 5 5.57 1.24 11.11
CA ASP A 5 4.72 1.59 9.97
C ASP A 5 3.83 2.79 10.28
N GLU A 6 3.36 2.91 11.52
CA GLU A 6 2.54 4.02 12.01
C GLU A 6 3.31 5.35 11.95
N MET A 7 4.60 5.34 12.32
CA MET A 7 5.48 6.50 12.16
C MET A 7 5.66 6.87 10.69
N LEU A 8 5.85 5.88 9.82
CA LEU A 8 5.97 6.11 8.37
C LEU A 8 4.70 6.74 7.80
N ILE A 9 3.51 6.26 8.18
CA ILE A 9 2.25 6.87 7.73
C ILE A 9 2.14 8.31 8.20
N SER A 10 2.46 8.60 9.46
CA SER A 10 2.45 9.97 9.99
C SER A 10 3.38 10.91 9.20
N GLN A 11 4.57 10.44 8.82
CA GLN A 11 5.50 11.20 7.99
C GLN A 11 5.02 11.37 6.54
N ILE A 12 4.39 10.34 5.96
CA ILE A 12 3.79 10.41 4.63
C ILE A 12 2.66 11.45 4.59
N CYS A 13 1.88 11.60 5.67
CA CYS A 13 0.89 12.68 5.77
C CYS A 13 1.53 14.08 5.65
N ALA A 14 2.80 14.22 6.05
CA ALA A 14 3.59 15.44 5.89
C ALA A 14 4.38 15.49 4.56
N GLN A 15 4.05 14.61 3.60
CA GLN A 15 4.70 14.49 2.29
C GLN A 15 6.19 14.14 2.37
N ASP A 16 6.60 13.34 3.36
CA ASP A 16 7.96 12.80 3.45
C ASP A 16 8.16 11.65 2.44
N GLU A 17 8.91 11.93 1.37
CA GLU A 17 9.24 10.96 0.32
C GLU A 17 10.11 9.80 0.83
N VAL A 18 10.97 10.02 1.82
CA VAL A 18 11.83 8.98 2.40
C VAL A 18 10.99 7.99 3.20
N ALA A 19 10.02 8.49 3.95
CA ALA A 19 9.07 7.66 4.66
C ALA A 19 8.23 6.80 3.69
N PHE A 20 7.76 7.42 2.60
CA PHE A 20 7.05 6.71 1.54
C PHE A 20 7.90 5.62 0.89
N ALA A 21 9.13 5.94 0.46
CA ALA A 21 10.06 4.99 -0.13
C ALA A 21 10.36 3.83 0.82
N THR A 22 10.48 4.10 2.12
CA THR A 22 10.70 3.07 3.14
C THR A 22 9.51 2.12 3.26
N LEU A 23 8.28 2.66 3.31
CA LEU A 23 7.07 1.86 3.37
C LEU A 23 6.86 1.06 2.08
N PHE A 24 7.10 1.69 0.92
CA PHE A 24 7.05 1.07 -0.40
C PHE A 24 7.99 -0.12 -0.49
N ALA A 25 9.27 0.06 -0.17
CA ALA A 25 10.27 -1.01 -0.20
C ALA A 25 9.88 -2.17 0.74
N ARG A 26 9.33 -1.85 1.92
CA ARG A 26 8.89 -2.83 2.92
C ARG A 26 7.73 -3.70 2.43
N TYR A 27 6.77 -3.12 1.69
CA TYR A 27 5.51 -3.78 1.37
C TYR A 27 5.32 -4.19 -0.10
N ARG A 28 6.05 -3.60 -1.05
CA ARG A 28 5.88 -3.83 -2.50
C ARG A 28 5.82 -5.32 -2.83
N SER A 29 6.85 -6.07 -2.44
CA SER A 29 6.95 -7.50 -2.75
C SER A 29 5.78 -8.34 -2.19
N ALA A 30 5.29 -7.98 -1.00
CA ALA A 30 4.15 -8.67 -0.39
C ALA A 30 2.82 -8.30 -1.08
N MET A 31 2.65 -7.04 -1.48
CA MET A 31 1.46 -6.56 -2.19
C MET A 31 1.39 -7.13 -3.60
N THR A 32 2.50 -7.16 -4.34
CA THR A 32 2.60 -7.82 -5.65
C THR A 32 2.15 -9.28 -5.55
N ARG A 33 2.74 -10.08 -4.64
CA ARG A 33 2.35 -11.49 -4.45
C ARG A 33 0.89 -11.66 -4.05
N HIS A 34 0.32 -10.74 -3.28
CA HIS A 34 -1.07 -10.83 -2.85
C HIS A 34 -2.04 -10.59 -4.01
N ILE A 35 -1.81 -9.53 -4.79
CA ILE A 35 -2.63 -9.14 -5.93
C ILE A 35 -2.50 -10.18 -7.06
N GLU A 36 -1.28 -10.61 -7.36
CA GLU A 36 -0.97 -11.53 -8.47
C GLU A 36 -1.65 -12.90 -8.31
N LYS A 37 -1.80 -13.38 -7.07
CA LYS A 37 -2.54 -14.63 -6.78
C LYS A 37 -3.96 -14.63 -7.33
N THR A 38 -4.57 -13.45 -7.40
CA THR A 38 -5.96 -13.26 -7.81
C THR A 38 -6.05 -12.86 -9.28
N VAL A 39 -5.25 -11.87 -9.70
CA VAL A 39 -5.29 -11.31 -11.06
C VAL A 39 -4.62 -12.22 -12.10
N ARG A 40 -3.51 -12.89 -11.72
CA ARG A 40 -2.72 -13.78 -12.60
C ARG A 40 -2.21 -13.14 -13.90
N ASP A 41 -2.05 -11.82 -13.90
CA ASP A 41 -1.43 -11.04 -14.96
C ASP A 41 -0.39 -10.10 -14.33
N ALA A 42 0.86 -10.20 -14.79
CA ALA A 42 1.98 -9.47 -14.20
C ALA A 42 1.90 -7.95 -14.46
N VAL A 43 1.43 -7.54 -15.63
CA VAL A 43 1.30 -6.12 -15.99
C VAL A 43 0.20 -5.49 -15.16
N VAL A 44 -0.98 -6.12 -15.13
CA VAL A 44 -2.10 -5.63 -14.33
C VAL A 44 -1.75 -5.63 -12.83
N THR A 45 -1.02 -6.65 -12.35
CA THR A 45 -0.58 -6.68 -10.95
C THR A 45 0.31 -5.48 -10.62
N GLU A 46 1.29 -5.18 -11.47
CA GLU A 46 2.19 -4.04 -11.27
C GLU A 46 1.41 -2.72 -11.25
N ASP A 47 0.48 -2.52 -12.18
CA ASP A 47 -0.39 -1.33 -12.23
C ASP A 47 -1.22 -1.17 -10.96
N LEU A 48 -1.83 -2.26 -10.46
CA LEU A 48 -2.62 -2.23 -9.22
C LEU A 48 -1.76 -1.98 -7.97
N VAL A 49 -0.52 -2.49 -7.95
CA VAL A 49 0.44 -2.20 -6.88
C VAL A 49 0.81 -0.72 -6.89
N GLN A 50 1.07 -0.15 -8.07
CA GLN A 50 1.37 1.28 -8.20
C GLN A 50 0.19 2.13 -7.72
N GLU A 51 -1.03 1.82 -8.16
CA GLU A 51 -2.25 2.49 -7.73
C GLU A 51 -2.47 2.38 -6.21
N LEU A 52 -2.17 1.22 -5.60
CA LEU A 52 -2.22 1.04 -4.16
C LEU A 52 -1.33 2.03 -3.44
N PHE A 53 -0.07 2.14 -3.86
CA PHE A 53 0.88 3.04 -3.21
C PHE A 53 0.62 4.51 -3.54
N LEU A 54 0.09 4.82 -4.72
CA LEU A 54 -0.39 6.16 -5.04
C LEU A 54 -1.53 6.58 -4.09
N ARG A 55 -2.46 5.66 -3.78
CA ARG A 55 -3.51 5.91 -2.77
C ARG A 55 -2.93 6.11 -1.38
N VAL A 56 -1.91 5.34 -1.00
CA VAL A 56 -1.22 5.55 0.28
C VAL A 56 -0.61 6.94 0.33
N TRP A 57 0.11 7.38 -0.70
CA TRP A 57 0.71 8.72 -0.76
C TRP A 57 -0.32 9.85 -0.66
N THR A 58 -1.42 9.71 -1.40
CA THR A 58 -2.44 10.77 -1.53
C THR A 58 -3.48 10.77 -0.41
N HIS A 59 -3.71 9.63 0.25
CA HIS A 59 -4.76 9.46 1.24
C HIS A 59 -4.27 8.93 2.60
N ALA A 60 -2.95 8.99 2.89
CA ALA A 60 -2.39 8.59 4.19
C ALA A 60 -3.14 9.22 5.39
N ALA A 61 -3.59 10.47 5.26
CA ALA A 61 -4.32 11.18 6.30
C ALA A 61 -5.69 10.57 6.65
N GLN A 62 -6.23 9.69 5.80
CA GLN A 62 -7.47 8.96 6.07
C GLN A 62 -7.25 7.71 6.95
N TRP A 63 -5.99 7.33 7.20
CA TRP A 63 -5.69 6.25 8.12
C TRP A 63 -6.00 6.70 9.55
N ASP A 64 -6.98 6.04 10.17
CA ASP A 64 -7.57 6.41 11.46
C ASP A 64 -6.88 5.75 12.66
N ASN A 65 -5.68 5.19 12.46
CA ASN A 65 -4.93 4.41 13.45
C ASN A 65 -5.70 3.22 14.03
N ARG A 66 -6.70 2.68 13.29
CA ARG A 66 -7.41 1.46 13.68
C ARG A 66 -6.79 0.23 13.03
N GLY A 67 -6.26 -0.64 13.87
CA GLY A 67 -5.54 -1.84 13.43
C GLY A 67 -4.15 -1.52 12.87
N SER A 68 -3.51 -2.51 12.25
CA SER A 68 -2.16 -2.33 11.70
C SER A 68 -2.18 -1.69 10.32
N VAL A 69 -1.15 -0.89 10.01
CA VAL A 69 -0.91 -0.37 8.65
C VAL A 69 -0.85 -1.50 7.63
N ARG A 70 -0.23 -2.64 8.00
CA ARG A 70 -0.26 -3.86 7.19
C ARG A 70 -1.69 -4.25 6.79
N ALA A 71 -2.59 -4.43 7.76
CA ALA A 71 -3.98 -4.82 7.46
C ALA A 71 -4.70 -3.79 6.57
N TRP A 72 -4.41 -2.50 6.77
CA TRP A 72 -4.94 -1.43 5.92
C TRP A 72 -4.43 -1.53 4.47
N LEU A 73 -3.13 -1.76 4.24
CA LEU A 73 -2.57 -1.97 2.90
C LEU A 73 -3.20 -3.17 2.19
N TYR A 74 -3.33 -4.31 2.88
CA TYR A 74 -3.99 -5.50 2.33
C TYR A 74 -5.45 -5.24 1.96
N ARG A 75 -6.16 -4.42 2.75
CA ARG A 75 -7.54 -4.01 2.44
C ARG A 75 -7.62 -3.15 1.19
N ILE A 76 -6.73 -2.17 1.02
CA ILE A 76 -6.65 -1.36 -0.20
C ILE A 76 -6.37 -2.26 -1.42
N GLY A 77 -5.35 -3.11 -1.34
CA GLY A 77 -4.97 -4.00 -2.44
C GLY A 77 -6.07 -4.99 -2.82
N THR A 78 -6.78 -5.54 -1.83
CA THR A 78 -7.94 -6.41 -2.06
C THR A 78 -9.07 -5.66 -2.75
N ASN A 79 -9.40 -4.44 -2.29
CA ASN A 79 -10.44 -3.64 -2.91
C ASN A 79 -10.12 -3.27 -4.36
N LEU A 80 -8.87 -2.88 -4.64
CA LEU A 80 -8.40 -2.59 -5.99
C LEU A 80 -8.52 -3.82 -6.91
N THR A 81 -8.08 -4.97 -6.41
CA THR A 81 -8.17 -6.25 -7.13
C THR A 81 -9.61 -6.62 -7.44
N LEU A 82 -10.49 -6.57 -6.44
CA LEU A 82 -11.91 -6.91 -6.61
C LEU A 82 -12.62 -5.93 -7.54
N ASN A 83 -12.24 -4.65 -7.54
CA ASN A 83 -12.80 -3.66 -8.46
C ASN A 83 -12.33 -3.87 -9.89
N HIS A 84 -11.10 -4.33 -10.11
CA HIS A 84 -10.59 -4.64 -11.44
C HIS A 84 -11.27 -5.87 -12.07
N LEU A 85 -11.67 -6.85 -11.25
CA LEU A 85 -12.33 -8.09 -11.71
C LEU A 85 -13.83 -7.96 -11.96
N ARG A 86 -14.44 -6.81 -11.62
CA ARG A 86 -15.86 -6.54 -11.85
C ARG A 86 -16.07 -5.96 -13.23
#